data_AF-A0A941AY17-F1
#
_entry.id   AF-A0A941AY17-F1
#
_cell.length_a   1.000
_cell.length_b   1.000
_cell.length_c   1.000
_cell.angle_alpha   90.00
_cell.angle_beta   90.00
_cell.angle_gamma   90.00
#
_symmetry.space_group_name_H-M   'P 1'
#
loop_
_entity.id
_entity.type
_entity.pdbx_description
1 polymer ?
#
loop_
_entity_poly.entity_id
_entity_poly.type
_entity_poly.pdbx_seq_one_letter_code
_entity_poly.pdbx_strand_id
1 'polypeptide(L)'
;MPANPKYLTQSNWQRFAKITAAIVGGYFVSVSFHLALASWFNRVNIMITMAFSGFILWVVLMIIAFLAKSALKIWGLYLLLIFVFSLLIYLGQTYNPAV
;
A
#
# COMPACT_ATOMS: atom_id res chain seq x y z
N MET A 1 18.93 -27.78 -2.34
CA MET A 1 20.13 -26.96 -2.02
C MET A 1 19.69 -25.79 -1.13
N PRO A 2 20.42 -25.47 -0.04
CA PRO A 2 20.11 -24.30 0.79
C PRO A 2 20.54 -22.98 0.13
N ALA A 3 19.82 -21.89 0.40
CA ALA A 3 20.14 -20.56 -0.13
C ALA A 3 21.41 -19.98 0.52
N ASN A 4 22.23 -19.26 -0.25
CA ASN A 4 23.48 -18.67 0.24
C ASN A 4 23.18 -17.49 1.20
N PRO A 5 23.60 -17.56 2.48
CA PRO A 5 23.24 -16.58 3.50
C PRO A 5 23.76 -15.16 3.21
N LYS A 6 24.83 -14.99 2.42
CA LYS A 6 25.38 -13.66 2.07
C LYS A 6 24.34 -12.74 1.40
N TYR A 7 23.35 -13.31 0.70
CA TYR A 7 22.30 -12.55 0.00
C TYR A 7 21.03 -12.36 0.84
N LEU A 8 20.94 -12.97 2.02
CA LEU A 8 19.81 -12.83 2.91
C LEU A 8 19.94 -11.56 3.76
N THR A 9 18.81 -10.95 4.10
CA THR A 9 18.79 -9.82 5.05
C THR A 9 19.20 -10.33 6.43
N GLN A 10 20.38 -9.92 6.90
CA GLN A 10 20.96 -10.40 8.16
C GLN A 10 20.29 -9.80 9.41
N SER A 11 19.83 -8.54 9.30
CA SER A 11 19.16 -7.87 10.42
C SER A 11 17.73 -8.35 10.57
N ASN A 12 17.42 -8.97 11.71
CA ASN A 12 16.07 -9.39 12.08
C ASN A 12 15.08 -8.22 12.10
N TRP A 13 15.54 -7.03 12.53
CA TRP A 13 14.70 -5.83 12.56
C TRP A 13 14.35 -5.33 11.15
N GLN A 14 15.34 -5.31 10.25
CA GLN A 14 15.10 -4.94 8.86
C GLN A 14 14.17 -5.93 8.16
N ARG A 15 14.32 -7.24 8.45
CA ARG A 15 13.43 -8.27 7.93
C ARG A 15 12.00 -8.10 8.44
N PHE A 16 11.82 -7.92 9.75
CA PHE A 16 10.51 -7.67 10.36
C PHE A 16 9.86 -6.43 9.75
N ALA A 17 10.58 -5.31 9.68
CA ALA A 17 10.05 -4.06 9.13
C ALA A 17 9.68 -4.17 7.64
N LYS A 18 10.42 -4.95 6.84
CA LYS A 18 10.03 -5.23 5.43
C LYS A 18 8.76 -6.07 5.34
N ILE A 19 8.63 -7.11 6.17
CA ILE A 19 7.44 -7.96 6.20
C ILE A 19 6.22 -7.13 6.61
N THR A 20 6.34 -6.28 7.63
CA THR A 20 5.24 -5.40 8.05
C THR A 20 4.92 -4.33 7.00
N ALA A 21 5.94 -3.75 6.35
CA ALA A 21 5.72 -2.84 5.23
C ALA A 21 4.98 -3.51 4.07
N ALA A 22 5.36 -4.75 3.71
CA ALA A 22 4.72 -5.49 2.63
C ALA A 22 3.26 -5.82 2.96
N ILE A 23 3.01 -6.46 4.10
CA ILE A 23 1.66 -6.93 4.47
C ILE A 23 0.80 -5.75 4.89
N VAL A 24 1.14 -5.07 5.99
CA VAL A 24 0.30 -4.03 6.60
C VAL A 24 0.35 -2.74 5.78
N GLY A 25 1.55 -2.25 5.50
CA GLY A 25 1.72 -1.01 4.76
C GLY A 25 1.15 -1.10 3.33
N GLY A 26 1.47 -2.17 2.61
CA GLY A 26 0.95 -2.41 1.26
C GLY A 26 -0.58 -2.53 1.24
N TYR A 27 -1.18 -3.18 2.25
CA TYR A 27 -2.63 -3.30 2.34
C TYR A 27 -3.29 -1.93 2.56
N PHE A 28 -2.78 -1.14 3.50
CA PHE A 28 -3.31 0.19 3.77
C PHE A 28 -3.16 1.14 2.57
N VAL A 29 -2.03 1.11 1.86
CA VAL A 29 -1.87 1.89 0.63
C VAL A 29 -2.86 1.44 -0.44
N SER A 30 -3.03 0.12 -0.64
CA SER A 30 -3.98 -0.40 -1.63
C SER A 30 -5.43 0.01 -1.32
N VAL A 31 -5.88 -0.16 -0.07
CA VAL A 31 -7.24 0.20 0.34
C VAL A 31 -7.46 1.71 0.26
N SER A 32 -6.55 2.52 0.81
CA SER A 32 -6.69 3.99 0.79
C SER A 32 -6.66 4.55 -0.63
N PHE A 33 -5.88 3.97 -1.54
CA PHE A 33 -5.91 4.31 -2.96
C PHE A 33 -7.30 4.10 -3.57
N HIS A 34 -7.90 2.92 -3.38
CA HIS A 34 -9.23 2.64 -3.94
C HIS A 34 -10.33 3.47 -3.28
N LEU A 35 -10.23 3.73 -1.97
CA LEU A 35 -11.16 4.61 -1.27
C LEU A 35 -11.05 6.06 -1.75
N ALA A 36 -9.84 6.53 -2.05
CA ALA A 36 -9.65 7.83 -2.68
C ALA A 36 -10.32 7.85 -4.06
N LEU A 37 -10.14 6.83 -4.90
CA LEU A 37 -10.89 6.78 -6.17
C LEU A 37 -12.41 6.77 -5.94
N ALA A 38 -12.90 6.02 -4.96
CA ALA A 38 -14.32 5.94 -4.64
C ALA A 38 -14.92 7.26 -4.10
N SER A 39 -14.10 8.20 -3.62
CA SER A 39 -14.56 9.52 -3.18
C SER A 39 -14.66 10.55 -4.31
N TRP A 40 -14.09 10.26 -5.48
CA TRP A 40 -14.07 11.16 -6.65
C TRP A 40 -14.85 10.60 -7.85
N PHE A 41 -15.04 9.29 -7.90
CA PHE A 41 -15.74 8.59 -8.98
C PHE A 41 -16.95 7.83 -8.43
N ASN A 42 -17.69 7.15 -9.31
CA ASN A 42 -18.82 6.32 -8.91
C ASN A 42 -18.39 5.22 -7.93
N ARG A 43 -18.86 5.31 -6.69
CA ARG A 43 -18.48 4.42 -5.59
C ARG A 43 -18.72 2.95 -5.89
N VAL A 44 -19.87 2.61 -6.49
CA VAL A 44 -20.25 1.23 -6.78
C VAL A 44 -19.27 0.60 -7.77
N ASN A 45 -18.96 1.30 -8.86
CA ASN A 45 -18.02 0.81 -9.87
C ASN A 45 -16.62 0.61 -9.30
N ILE A 46 -16.14 1.53 -8.46
CA ILE A 46 -14.83 1.41 -7.83
C ILE A 46 -14.80 0.25 -6.83
N MET A 47 -15.84 0.05 -6.02
CA MET A 47 -15.91 -1.04 -5.05
C MET A 47 -15.93 -2.42 -5.72
N ILE A 48 -16.68 -2.57 -6.82
CA ILE A 48 -16.69 -3.81 -7.61
C ILE A 48 -15.31 -4.06 -8.23
N THR A 49 -14.68 -3.02 -8.77
CA THR A 49 -13.34 -3.13 -9.37
C THR A 49 -12.28 -3.50 -8.32
N MET A 50 -12.34 -2.87 -7.14
CA MET A 50 -11.45 -3.10 -6.01
C MET A 50 -11.44 -4.56 -5.55
N ALA A 51 -12.56 -5.28 -5.69
CA ALA A 51 -12.63 -6.71 -5.36
C ALA A 51 -11.56 -7.53 -6.10
N PHE A 52 -11.13 -7.09 -7.28
CA PHE A 52 -10.07 -7.71 -8.06
C PHE A 52 -8.76 -6.92 -7.98
N SER A 53 -8.80 -5.61 -8.26
CA SER A 53 -7.59 -4.78 -8.36
C SER A 53 -6.93 -4.51 -7.02
N GLY A 54 -7.67 -4.56 -5.90
CA GLY A 54 -7.15 -4.35 -4.56
C GLY A 54 -6.09 -5.38 -4.17
N PHE A 55 -6.34 -6.66 -4.47
CA PHE A 55 -5.38 -7.73 -4.23
C PHE A 55 -4.15 -7.61 -5.15
N ILE A 56 -4.36 -7.33 -6.44
CA ILE A 56 -3.27 -7.19 -7.41
C ILE A 56 -2.33 -6.05 -7.00
N LEU A 57 -2.88 -4.87 -6.72
CA LEU A 57 -2.10 -3.72 -6.27
C LEU A 57 -1.36 -4.02 -4.96
N TRP A 58 -2.01 -4.69 -4.02
CA TRP A 58 -1.38 -5.08 -2.77
C TRP A 58 -0.18 -6.00 -2.98
N VAL A 59 -0.30 -7.03 -3.82
CA VAL A 59 0.81 -7.95 -4.14
C VAL A 59 1.97 -7.22 -4.81
N VAL A 60 1.69 -6.30 -5.75
CA VAL A 60 2.73 -5.47 -6.38
C VAL A 60 3.48 -4.65 -5.33
N LEU A 61 2.76 -4.02 -4.40
CA LEU A 61 3.37 -3.27 -3.29
C LEU A 61 4.16 -4.18 -2.34
N MET A 62 3.72 -5.41 -2.09
CA MET A 62 4.51 -6.38 -1.32
C MET A 62 5.88 -6.65 -1.98
N ILE A 63 5.89 -6.89 -3.29
CA ILE A 63 7.14 -7.12 -4.05
C ILE A 63 8.06 -5.91 -3.95
N ILE A 64 7.52 -4.70 -4.13
CA ILE A 64 8.27 -3.43 -4.01
C ILE A 64 8.90 -3.30 -2.61
N ALA A 65 8.17 -3.65 -1.55
CA ALA A 65 8.67 -3.57 -0.18
C ALA A 65 9.86 -4.50 0.08
N PHE A 66 9.86 -5.69 -0.51
CA PHE A 66 11.01 -6.59 -0.41
C PHE A 66 12.20 -6.14 -1.27
N LEU A 67 11.94 -5.52 -2.41
CA LEU A 67 12.98 -4.99 -3.31
C LEU A 67 13.69 -3.74 -2.75
N ALA A 68 13.04 -3.02 -1.83
CA ALA A 68 13.61 -1.83 -1.20
C ALA A 68 14.91 -2.13 -0.44
N LYS A 69 15.96 -1.31 -0.63
CA LYS A 69 17.24 -1.46 0.09
C LYS A 69 17.09 -1.18 1.60
N SER A 70 16.16 -0.32 2.00
CA SER A 70 15.91 0.05 3.39
C SER A 70 14.44 -0.07 3.74
N ALA A 71 14.14 -0.73 4.87
CA ALA A 71 12.78 -0.91 5.38
C ALA A 71 12.15 0.43 5.83
N LEU A 72 12.97 1.35 6.35
CA LEU A 72 12.49 2.65 6.80
C LEU A 72 12.07 3.53 5.60
N LYS A 73 12.82 3.45 4.49
CA LYS A 73 12.49 4.21 3.28
C LYS A 73 11.15 3.78 2.68
N ILE A 74 10.88 2.47 2.63
CA ILE A 74 9.58 2.00 2.11
C ILE A 74 8.43 2.34 3.05
N TRP A 75 8.62 2.22 4.37
CA TRP A 75 7.61 2.66 5.33
C TRP A 75 7.30 4.15 5.20
N GLY A 76 8.33 4.99 5.09
CA GLY A 76 8.14 6.42 4.86
C GLY A 76 7.35 6.72 3.58
N LEU A 77 7.65 6.02 2.48
CA LEU A 77 6.89 6.14 1.23
C LEU A 77 5.43 5.71 1.40
N TYR A 78 5.17 4.58 2.06
CA TYR A 78 3.80 4.08 2.26
C TYR A 78 2.98 4.99 3.17
N LEU A 79 3.56 5.51 4.24
CA LEU A 79 2.91 6.50 5.10
C LEU A 79 2.62 7.80 4.34
N LEU A 80 3.55 8.26 3.51
CA LEU A 80 3.33 9.43 2.64
C LEU A 80 2.15 9.19 1.68
N LEU A 81 2.10 8.04 1.01
CA LEU A 81 1.01 7.70 0.11
C LEU A 81 -0.33 7.62 0.84
N ILE A 82 -0.38 6.95 1.99
CA ILE A 82 -1.59 6.89 2.82
C ILE A 82 -2.05 8.30 3.20
N PHE A 83 -1.13 9.16 3.64
CA PHE A 83 -1.47 10.55 3.99
C PHE A 83 -2.04 11.32 2.80
N VAL A 84 -1.43 11.21 1.63
CA VAL A 84 -1.93 11.84 0.39
C VAL A 84 -3.32 11.31 0.03
N PHE A 85 -3.55 9.99 0.09
CA PHE A 85 -4.85 9.41 -0.20
C PHE A 85 -5.91 9.79 0.84
N SER A 86 -5.56 9.86 2.13
CA SER A 86 -6.45 10.37 3.17
C SER A 86 -6.86 11.83 2.91
N LEU A 87 -5.93 12.67 2.45
CA LEU A 87 -6.26 14.04 2.04
C LEU A 87 -7.22 14.06 0.84
N LEU A 88 -6.97 13.22 -0.18
CA LEU A 88 -7.88 13.11 -1.32
C LEU A 88 -9.27 12.61 -0.94
N ILE A 89 -9.38 11.67 -0.01
CA ILE A 89 -10.66 11.19 0.52
C ILE A 89 -11.41 12.34 1.20
N TYR A 90 -10.73 13.08 2.09
CA TYR A 90 -11.32 14.20 2.80
C TYR A 90 -11.83 15.29 1.83
N LEU A 91 -11.00 15.66 0.85
CA LEU A 91 -11.38 16.65 -0.17
C LEU A 91 -12.54 16.13 -1.05
N GLY A 92 -12.49 14.87 -1.48
CA GLY A 92 -13.53 14.26 -2.30
C GLY A 92 -14.89 14.25 -1.59
N GLN A 93 -14.92 13.87 -0.31
CA GLN A 93 -16.15 13.91 0.49
C GLN A 93 -16.66 15.33 0.75
N THR A 94 -15.76 16.31 0.87
CA THR A 94 -16.12 17.71 1.12
C THR A 94 -16.70 18.38 -0.14
N TYR A 95 -16.07 18.16 -1.30
CA TYR A 95 -16.49 18.80 -2.55
C TYR A 95 -17.53 18.00 -3.34
N ASN A 96 -17.60 16.68 -3.14
CA ASN A 96 -18.52 15.80 -3.83
C ASN A 96 -19.32 14.91 -2.85
N PRO A 97 -20.15 15.49 -1.97
CA PRO A 97 -20.87 14.71 -0.94
C PRO A 97 -21.92 13.73 -1.49
N ALA A 98 -22.27 13.83 -2.77
CA ALA A 98 -23.35 13.06 -3.41
C ALA A 98 -22.88 11.89 -4.32
N VAL A 99 -21.56 11.62 -4.42
CA VAL A 99 -21.00 10.48 -5.18
C VAL A 99 -20.72 9.23 -4.33
#